data_AF-A0A497GBE9-F1
#
_entry.id   AF-A0A497GBE9-F1
#
_cell.length_a   1.000
_cell.length_b   1.000
_cell.length_c   1.000
_cell.angle_alpha   90.00
_cell.angle_beta   90.00
_cell.angle_gamma   90.00
#
_symmetry.space_group_name_H-M   'P 1'
#
loop_
_entity.id
_entity.type
_entity.pdbx_description
1 polymer ?
#
loop_
_entity_poly.entity_id
_entity_poly.type
_entity_poly.pdbx_seq_one_letter_code
_entity_poly.pdbx_strand_id
1 'polypeptide(L)'
;MELEGPRGARADELGEVLKLVNLVFRTSRGLPPTMGEEFPLLFNEENAENLRIIKHGEEVVSHVGIFECEALIYGCRLKVGMIGSVCTHPEYRGRGLATALLRDAFEKMRRDGVNIVMISGIRGLYDRAGCAIAGAGYEIELTRERLATLSTEGVEVLEGGGPWEYAAIYQRECVRYVRPLRHLEKLFESRAWYVGKPTRRIRLLVLEAGEPVGYLIVHVPEGGVAGRVVEYAGCREALVRALRAAVEAHGLEALKLKVPAWDVDMISALRRHGLELPHYTTPLADTVRLLNVEDAFDKLQPYFSERVDEEVGVRAEDDVYRVAVGCHEVVLRGPKELAWLVFGVPDRVPEAFRRFMAGVPEIPEAFKSVFPIPLVPYGLYYT
;
A
#
# COMPACT_ATOMS: atom_id res chain seq x y z
N MET A 1 29.47 10.45 22.29
CA MET A 1 29.33 11.51 21.28
C MET A 1 27.88 11.99 21.30
N GLU A 2 27.57 13.11 20.68
CA GLU A 2 26.19 13.60 20.59
C GLU A 2 25.42 12.89 19.45
N LEU A 3 24.09 12.92 19.52
CA LEU A 3 23.24 12.42 18.43
C LEU A 3 23.15 13.48 17.34
N GLU A 4 23.31 13.09 16.08
CA GLU A 4 23.16 13.97 14.91
C GLU A 4 21.88 13.60 14.15
N GLY A 5 21.06 14.59 13.80
CA GLY A 5 19.79 14.42 13.09
C GLY A 5 18.56 14.71 13.97
N PRO A 6 17.34 14.46 13.47
CA PRO A 6 17.02 13.77 12.22
C PRO A 6 17.37 14.58 10.97
N ARG A 7 17.84 13.91 9.91
CA ARG A 7 18.06 14.48 8.58
C ARG A 7 18.04 13.41 7.49
N GLY A 8 18.05 13.82 6.23
CA GLY A 8 18.22 12.88 5.10
C GLY A 8 19.64 12.33 5.07
N ALA A 9 19.79 11.07 4.70
CA ALA A 9 21.09 10.46 4.45
C ALA A 9 21.73 11.08 3.21
N ARG A 10 23.06 11.11 3.19
CA ARG A 10 23.81 11.35 1.96
C ARG A 10 24.00 10.04 1.20
N ALA A 11 24.31 10.10 -0.09
CA ALA A 11 24.53 8.92 -0.91
C ALA A 11 25.64 8.01 -0.36
N ASP A 12 26.73 8.59 0.17
CA ASP A 12 27.83 7.88 0.81
C ASP A 12 27.46 7.21 2.14
N GLU A 13 26.31 7.57 2.74
CA GLU A 13 25.81 6.98 3.99
C GLU A 13 24.84 5.81 3.75
N LEU A 14 24.50 5.49 2.49
CA LEU A 14 23.59 4.39 2.15
C LEU A 14 24.05 3.04 2.72
N GLY A 15 25.37 2.80 2.74
CA GLY A 15 25.96 1.60 3.32
C GLY A 15 25.65 1.46 4.82
N GLU A 16 25.76 2.54 5.60
CA GLU A 16 25.47 2.52 7.03
C GLU A 16 23.96 2.40 7.31
N VAL A 17 23.11 2.98 6.45
CA VAL A 17 21.66 2.74 6.51
C VAL A 17 21.35 1.26 6.29
N LEU A 18 21.88 0.65 5.23
CA LEU A 18 21.68 -0.76 4.94
C LEU A 18 22.22 -1.67 6.05
N LYS A 19 23.34 -1.31 6.68
CA LYS A 19 23.90 -2.01 7.84
C LYS A 19 22.91 -2.00 9.02
N LEU A 20 22.36 -0.85 9.40
CA LEU A 20 21.36 -0.76 10.46
C LEU A 20 20.07 -1.54 10.12
N VAL A 21 19.55 -1.35 8.91
CA VAL A 21 18.28 -1.96 8.48
C VAL A 21 18.42 -3.48 8.42
N ASN A 22 19.51 -4.00 7.85
CA ASN A 22 19.80 -5.43 7.86
C ASN A 22 20.04 -5.96 9.27
N LEU A 23 20.71 -5.22 10.15
CA LEU A 23 20.84 -5.62 11.55
C LEU A 23 19.47 -5.87 12.18
N VAL A 24 18.55 -4.91 12.08
CA VAL A 24 17.27 -4.99 12.77
C VAL A 24 16.30 -5.99 12.13
N PHE A 25 16.24 -6.07 10.80
CA PHE A 25 15.23 -6.88 10.11
C PHE A 25 15.75 -8.23 9.59
N ARG A 26 17.07 -8.42 9.51
CA ARG A 26 17.68 -9.64 8.98
C ARG A 26 18.62 -10.30 9.96
N THR A 27 19.84 -9.79 10.14
CA THR A 27 20.92 -10.54 10.79
C THR A 27 20.64 -10.81 12.27
N SER A 28 19.98 -9.91 13.00
CA SER A 28 19.51 -10.18 14.38
C SER A 28 18.50 -11.32 14.50
N ARG A 29 17.91 -11.76 13.38
CA ARG A 29 16.97 -12.87 13.27
C ARG A 29 17.59 -14.10 12.60
N GLY A 30 18.90 -14.09 12.34
CA GLY A 30 19.62 -15.19 11.66
C GLY A 30 19.37 -15.26 10.15
N LEU A 31 18.92 -14.17 9.52
CA LEU A 31 18.62 -14.09 8.10
C LEU A 31 19.73 -13.36 7.32
N PRO A 32 19.92 -13.64 6.01
CA PRO A 32 20.89 -12.95 5.18
C PRO A 32 20.55 -11.46 4.99
N PRO A 33 21.53 -10.56 4.78
CA PRO A 33 21.34 -9.11 4.74
C PRO A 33 20.76 -8.60 3.39
N THR A 34 19.54 -9.03 3.04
CA THR A 34 18.92 -8.85 1.72
C THR A 34 18.04 -7.61 1.56
N MET A 35 17.95 -6.71 2.56
CA MET A 35 16.97 -5.59 2.52
C MET A 35 17.13 -4.67 1.29
N GLY A 36 18.37 -4.43 0.83
CA GLY A 36 18.61 -3.62 -0.37
C GLY A 36 18.18 -4.29 -1.67
N GLU A 37 18.23 -5.63 -1.73
CA GLU A 37 17.84 -6.43 -2.90
C GLU A 37 16.32 -6.55 -3.04
N GLU A 38 15.61 -6.49 -1.92
CA GLU A 38 14.15 -6.61 -1.87
C GLU A 38 13.44 -5.27 -2.08
N PHE A 39 14.00 -4.18 -1.55
CA PHE A 39 13.43 -2.83 -1.65
C PHE A 39 14.35 -1.87 -2.43
N PRO A 40 14.72 -2.20 -3.68
CA PRO A 40 15.76 -1.45 -4.40
C PRO A 40 15.28 -0.05 -4.83
N LEU A 41 13.96 0.19 -4.90
CA LEU A 41 13.39 1.54 -5.11
C LEU A 41 13.50 2.43 -3.87
N LEU A 42 13.54 1.83 -2.67
CA LEU A 42 13.74 2.56 -1.42
C LEU A 42 15.22 2.81 -1.18
N PHE A 43 16.06 1.78 -1.29
CA PHE A 43 17.50 1.83 -1.00
C PHE A 43 18.32 2.03 -2.27
N ASN A 44 18.47 3.29 -2.68
CA ASN A 44 19.36 3.70 -3.76
C ASN A 44 19.83 5.14 -3.56
N GLU A 45 20.87 5.52 -4.27
CA GLU A 45 21.50 6.84 -4.13
C GLU A 45 20.54 7.98 -4.51
N GLU A 46 19.71 7.80 -5.55
CA GLU A 46 18.72 8.80 -5.98
C GLU A 46 17.67 9.09 -4.90
N ASN A 47 17.40 8.12 -4.01
CA ASN A 47 16.45 8.25 -2.91
C ASN A 47 17.12 8.54 -1.54
N ALA A 48 18.42 8.82 -1.49
CA ALA A 48 19.17 8.96 -0.23
C ALA A 48 18.60 10.05 0.70
N GLU A 49 18.18 11.20 0.16
CA GLU A 49 17.61 12.30 0.97
C GLU A 49 16.30 11.90 1.69
N ASN A 50 15.59 10.93 1.13
CA ASN A 50 14.35 10.36 1.67
C ASN A 50 14.61 9.22 2.66
N LEU A 51 15.86 8.80 2.82
CA LEU A 51 16.29 7.91 3.90
C LEU A 51 16.63 8.77 5.12
N ARG A 52 15.65 8.97 6.00
CA ARG A 52 15.82 9.81 7.19
C ARG A 52 16.59 9.05 8.26
N ILE A 53 17.60 9.66 8.86
CA ILE A 53 18.52 9.02 9.81
C ILE A 53 18.81 9.87 11.04
N ILE A 54 19.17 9.18 12.12
CA ILE A 54 19.87 9.76 13.28
C ILE A 54 21.17 8.97 13.48
N LYS A 55 22.29 9.67 13.64
CA LYS A 55 23.62 9.10 13.88
C LYS A 55 24.07 9.27 15.33
N HIS A 56 24.98 8.41 15.77
CA HIS A 56 25.82 8.62 16.94
C HIS A 56 27.28 8.40 16.54
N GLY A 57 28.05 9.50 16.40
CA GLY A 57 29.33 9.45 15.70
C GLY A 57 29.13 9.09 14.23
N GLU A 58 29.86 8.11 13.73
CA GLU A 58 29.73 7.65 12.33
C GLU A 58 28.60 6.65 12.09
N GLU A 59 28.04 6.07 13.15
CA GLU A 59 27.05 5.00 13.02
C GLU A 59 25.63 5.55 12.89
N VAL A 60 24.87 5.03 11.92
CA VAL A 60 23.43 5.25 11.84
C VAL A 60 22.74 4.39 12.90
N VAL A 61 22.07 5.03 13.87
CA VAL A 61 21.45 4.34 15.01
C VAL A 61 19.92 4.30 14.94
N SER A 62 19.31 5.11 14.07
CA SER A 62 17.86 5.10 13.83
C SER A 62 17.55 5.52 12.40
N HIS A 63 16.50 4.95 11.80
CA HIS A 63 16.14 5.16 10.40
C HIS A 63 14.63 5.10 10.14
N VAL A 64 14.16 5.95 9.21
CA VAL A 64 12.85 5.90 8.54
C VAL A 64 13.07 6.10 7.04
N GLY A 65 12.59 5.17 6.20
CA GLY A 65 12.66 5.29 4.76
C GLY A 65 11.36 5.84 4.17
N ILE A 66 11.48 6.78 3.23
CA ILE A 66 10.37 7.31 2.44
C ILE A 66 10.58 6.92 0.98
N PHE A 67 9.54 6.42 0.31
CA PHE A 67 9.48 6.31 -1.14
C PHE A 67 8.29 7.11 -1.66
N GLU A 68 8.55 8.12 -2.48
CA GLU A 68 7.52 8.99 -3.03
C GLU A 68 7.15 8.58 -4.45
N CYS A 69 5.85 8.58 -4.74
CA CYS A 69 5.32 8.33 -6.08
C CYS A 69 4.01 9.09 -6.28
N GLU A 70 3.41 8.98 -7.45
CA GLU A 70 2.07 9.53 -7.71
C GLU A 70 1.06 8.37 -7.81
N ALA A 71 -0.18 8.67 -7.42
CA ALA A 71 -1.34 7.83 -7.65
C ALA A 71 -2.37 8.56 -8.50
N LEU A 72 -3.12 7.81 -9.30
CA LEU A 72 -4.31 8.24 -9.99
C LEU A 72 -5.52 7.60 -9.31
N ILE A 73 -6.51 8.41 -8.99
CA ILE A 73 -7.82 8.00 -8.48
C ILE A 73 -8.85 8.65 -9.40
N TYR A 74 -9.42 7.86 -10.32
CA TYR A 74 -10.39 8.32 -11.33
C TYR A 74 -9.95 9.62 -12.02
N GLY A 75 -8.71 9.64 -12.53
CA GLY A 75 -8.14 10.80 -13.22
C GLY A 75 -7.52 11.87 -12.31
N CYS A 76 -7.87 11.90 -11.02
CA CYS A 76 -7.26 12.82 -10.06
C CYS A 76 -5.87 12.32 -9.65
N ARG A 77 -4.86 13.19 -9.76
CA ARG A 77 -3.47 12.84 -9.46
C ARG A 77 -3.05 13.34 -8.09
N LEU A 78 -2.66 12.41 -7.20
CA LEU A 78 -2.23 12.69 -5.83
C LEU A 78 -0.82 12.18 -5.60
N LYS A 79 -0.03 12.89 -4.81
CA LYS A 79 1.31 12.43 -4.41
C LYS A 79 1.21 11.53 -3.18
N VAL A 80 1.86 10.38 -3.23
CA VAL A 80 1.86 9.36 -2.18
C VAL A 80 3.26 9.22 -1.59
N GLY A 81 3.38 9.28 -0.27
CA GLY A 81 4.60 9.00 0.48
C GLY A 81 4.48 7.67 1.22
N MET A 82 5.30 6.70 0.83
CA MET A 82 5.31 5.37 1.43
C MET A 82 6.40 5.28 2.49
N ILE A 83 6.02 5.01 3.74
CA ILE A 83 6.99 4.82 4.82
C ILE A 83 7.26 3.32 5.02
N GLY A 84 8.55 2.99 5.04
CA GLY A 84 9.05 1.64 5.24
C GLY A 84 10.32 1.61 6.12
N SER A 85 10.74 0.39 6.47
CA SER A 85 12.02 0.12 7.13
C SER A 85 12.31 0.92 8.41
N VAL A 86 11.26 1.32 9.14
CA VAL A 86 11.39 2.08 10.39
C VAL A 86 12.05 1.23 11.46
N CYS A 87 13.27 1.61 11.87
CA CYS A 87 14.05 0.85 12.84
C CYS A 87 14.93 1.73 13.73
N THR A 88 15.35 1.16 14.86
CA THR A 88 16.31 1.76 15.78
C THR A 88 17.19 0.66 16.34
N HIS A 89 18.49 0.93 16.38
CA HIS A 89 19.50 0.04 16.93
C HIS A 89 19.08 -0.40 18.34
N PRO A 90 19.20 -1.70 18.70
CA PRO A 90 18.70 -2.22 19.98
C PRO A 90 19.10 -1.39 21.20
N GLU A 91 20.36 -0.94 21.26
CA GLU A 91 20.93 -0.17 22.37
C GLU A 91 20.43 1.28 22.47
N TYR A 92 19.79 1.80 21.42
CA TYR A 92 19.28 3.17 21.33
C TYR A 92 17.75 3.24 21.41
N ARG A 93 17.08 2.10 21.65
CA ARG A 93 15.62 2.04 21.84
C ARG A 93 15.19 2.71 23.13
N GLY A 94 13.91 3.08 23.19
CA GLY A 94 13.33 3.76 24.36
C GLY A 94 13.70 5.25 24.50
N ARG A 95 14.46 5.81 23.56
CA ARG A 95 14.95 7.21 23.60
C ARG A 95 14.16 8.18 22.70
N GLY A 96 13.01 7.76 22.16
CA GLY A 96 12.17 8.60 21.30
C GLY A 96 12.66 8.81 19.86
N LEU A 97 13.77 8.19 19.43
CA LEU A 97 14.39 8.42 18.11
C LEU A 97 13.45 8.15 16.93
N ALA A 98 12.72 7.02 16.95
CA ALA A 98 11.76 6.69 15.91
C ALA A 98 10.60 7.70 15.83
N THR A 99 10.19 8.30 16.96
CA THR A 99 9.17 9.36 16.99
C THR A 99 9.71 10.64 16.36
N ALA A 100 10.96 11.02 16.67
CA ALA A 100 11.60 12.18 16.09
C ALA A 100 11.75 12.04 14.56
N LEU A 101 12.21 10.87 14.09
CA LEU A 101 12.32 10.59 12.66
C LEU A 101 10.97 10.56 11.94
N LEU A 102 9.92 10.02 12.56
CA LEU A 102 8.59 10.01 11.93
C LEU A 102 8.02 11.43 11.78
N ARG A 103 8.29 12.32 12.75
CA ARG A 103 7.93 13.75 12.63
C ARG A 103 8.69 14.43 11.50
N ASP A 104 10.01 14.26 11.46
CA ASP A 104 10.86 14.80 10.39
C ASP A 104 10.45 14.25 9.00
N ALA A 105 10.08 12.96 8.91
CA ALA A 105 9.57 12.37 7.69
C ALA A 105 8.26 13.05 7.22
N PHE A 106 7.32 13.32 8.13
CA PHE A 106 6.09 14.05 7.80
C PHE A 106 6.37 15.51 7.40
N GLU A 107 7.32 16.18 8.03
CA GLU A 107 7.73 17.54 7.66
C GLU A 107 8.40 17.58 6.29
N LYS A 108 9.22 16.58 5.95
CA LYS A 108 9.80 16.42 4.60
C LYS A 108 8.70 16.20 3.56
N MET A 109 7.85 15.21 3.77
CA MET A 109 6.74 14.90 2.86
C MET A 109 5.75 16.06 2.69
N ARG A 110 5.49 16.86 3.74
CA ARG A 110 4.71 18.10 3.61
C ARG A 110 5.37 19.08 2.64
N ARG A 111 6.68 19.35 2.82
CA ARG A 111 7.46 20.22 1.93
C ARG A 111 7.49 19.71 0.50
N ASP A 112 7.49 18.39 0.32
CA ASP A 112 7.50 17.75 -1.00
C ASP A 112 6.11 17.68 -1.66
N GLY A 113 5.05 18.18 -1.01
CA GLY A 113 3.69 18.18 -1.56
C GLY A 113 3.00 16.81 -1.52
N VAL A 114 3.40 15.90 -0.62
CA VAL A 114 2.71 14.61 -0.44
C VAL A 114 1.30 14.83 0.09
N ASN A 115 0.33 14.13 -0.50
CA ASN A 115 -1.08 14.18 -0.12
C ASN A 115 -1.48 13.00 0.77
N ILE A 116 -1.00 11.79 0.43
CA ILE A 116 -1.35 10.55 1.13
C ILE A 116 -0.08 9.91 1.66
N VAL A 117 -0.04 9.63 2.96
CA VAL A 117 0.99 8.80 3.57
C VAL A 117 0.44 7.40 3.77
N MET A 118 1.22 6.40 3.36
CA MET A 118 0.91 4.98 3.56
C MET A 118 2.07 4.30 4.30
N ILE A 119 1.76 3.50 5.32
CA ILE A 119 2.78 2.88 6.18
C ILE A 119 2.44 1.40 6.39
N SER A 120 3.37 0.52 6.02
CA SER A 120 3.26 -0.90 6.37
C SER A 120 3.55 -1.11 7.87
N GLY A 121 2.59 -1.69 8.58
CA GLY A 121 2.60 -1.95 10.01
C GLY A 121 1.57 -1.16 10.81
N ILE A 122 1.07 -1.81 11.87
CA ILE A 122 0.13 -1.25 12.84
C ILE A 122 0.82 -1.24 14.21
N ARG A 123 1.19 -0.05 14.70
CA ARG A 123 1.97 0.13 15.92
C ARG A 123 1.51 1.38 16.66
N GLY A 124 1.70 1.40 17.99
CA GLY A 124 1.44 2.59 18.80
C GLY A 124 2.25 3.82 18.38
N LEU A 125 3.38 3.63 17.69
CA LEU A 125 4.14 4.72 17.06
C LEU A 125 3.29 5.46 16.01
N TYR A 126 2.67 4.73 15.09
CA TYR A 126 1.90 5.31 13.98
C TYR A 126 0.55 5.84 14.46
N ASP A 127 -0.08 5.15 15.41
CA ASP A 127 -1.32 5.61 16.05
C ASP A 127 -1.13 6.97 16.74
N ARG A 128 -0.08 7.13 17.57
CA ARG A 128 0.28 8.43 18.18
C ARG A 128 0.66 9.50 17.16
N ALA A 129 1.07 9.09 15.97
CA ALA A 129 1.39 9.97 14.86
C ALA A 129 0.16 10.26 13.98
N GLY A 130 -1.05 9.89 14.40
CA GLY A 130 -2.30 10.18 13.69
C GLY A 130 -2.54 9.34 12.44
N CYS A 131 -1.84 8.22 12.28
CA CYS A 131 -2.09 7.30 11.16
C CYS A 131 -3.24 6.36 11.53
N ALA A 132 -4.26 6.31 10.68
CA ALA A 132 -5.45 5.48 10.86
C ALA A 132 -5.33 4.16 10.13
N ILE A 133 -5.89 3.10 10.71
CA ILE A 133 -6.21 1.88 9.96
C ILE A 133 -7.47 2.21 9.15
N ALA A 134 -7.32 2.44 7.85
CA ALA A 134 -8.41 2.87 6.96
C ALA A 134 -8.31 2.19 5.59
N GLY A 135 -9.35 2.37 4.79
CA GLY A 135 -9.54 1.63 3.55
C GLY A 135 -10.15 0.26 3.81
N ALA A 136 -11.09 -0.12 2.95
CA ALA A 136 -11.84 -1.36 3.08
C ALA A 136 -11.51 -2.30 1.90
N GLY A 137 -11.33 -3.58 2.19
CA GLY A 137 -11.20 -4.61 1.17
C GLY A 137 -11.50 -6.00 1.71
N TYR A 138 -11.95 -6.89 0.84
CA TYR A 138 -12.23 -8.28 1.16
C TYR A 138 -10.95 -9.09 1.07
N GLU A 139 -10.60 -9.81 2.14
CA GLU A 139 -9.55 -10.82 2.09
C GLU A 139 -10.22 -12.19 1.95
N ILE A 140 -9.85 -12.92 0.91
CA ILE A 140 -10.40 -14.24 0.60
C ILE A 140 -9.27 -15.25 0.41
N GLU A 141 -9.48 -16.43 0.96
CA GLU A 141 -8.67 -17.61 0.69
C GLU A 141 -9.41 -18.51 -0.30
N LEU A 142 -8.77 -18.75 -1.44
CA LEU A 142 -9.27 -19.50 -2.57
C LEU A 142 -8.49 -20.80 -2.64
N THR A 143 -9.04 -21.87 -2.06
CA THR A 143 -8.41 -23.19 -2.09
C THR A 143 -8.51 -23.80 -3.48
N ARG A 144 -7.62 -24.76 -3.76
CA ARG A 144 -7.65 -25.56 -4.99
C ARG A 144 -9.03 -26.18 -5.23
N GLU A 145 -9.70 -26.70 -4.20
CA GLU A 145 -11.04 -27.27 -4.35
C GLU A 145 -12.07 -26.21 -4.76
N ARG A 146 -12.03 -25.02 -4.14
CA ARG A 146 -12.95 -23.92 -4.48
C ARG A 146 -12.73 -23.42 -5.90
N LEU A 147 -11.49 -23.43 -6.39
CA LEU A 147 -11.13 -22.97 -7.73
C LEU A 147 -11.37 -24.04 -8.81
N ALA A 148 -11.48 -25.33 -8.44
CA ALA A 148 -11.65 -26.43 -9.39
C ALA A 148 -12.97 -26.35 -10.19
N THR A 149 -13.95 -25.60 -9.70
CA THR A 149 -15.25 -25.37 -10.39
C THR A 149 -15.17 -24.32 -11.49
N LEU A 150 -14.11 -23.50 -11.52
CA LEU A 150 -13.95 -22.45 -12.52
C LEU A 150 -13.62 -23.04 -13.88
N SER A 151 -14.25 -22.53 -14.95
CA SER A 151 -13.80 -22.82 -16.31
C SER A 151 -12.51 -22.05 -16.61
N THR A 152 -11.53 -22.72 -17.23
CA THR A 152 -10.34 -22.08 -17.82
C THR A 152 -10.49 -21.87 -19.33
N GLU A 153 -11.65 -22.20 -19.90
CA GLU A 153 -11.90 -22.06 -21.33
C GLU A 153 -11.76 -20.60 -21.78
N GLY A 154 -11.05 -20.41 -22.91
CA GLY A 154 -10.80 -19.10 -23.50
C GLY A 154 -9.72 -18.27 -22.82
N VAL A 155 -9.14 -18.75 -21.71
CA VAL A 155 -8.07 -18.06 -20.98
C VAL A 155 -6.80 -18.89 -20.98
N GLU A 156 -5.70 -18.27 -21.40
CA GLU A 156 -4.35 -18.82 -21.30
C GLU A 156 -3.55 -18.03 -20.25
N VAL A 157 -2.71 -18.73 -19.49
CA VAL A 157 -1.84 -18.11 -18.48
C VAL A 157 -0.39 -18.43 -18.82
N LEU A 158 0.42 -17.39 -19.04
CA LEU A 158 1.83 -17.50 -19.34
C LEU A 158 2.66 -16.96 -18.17
N GLU A 159 3.58 -17.78 -17.64
CA GLU A 159 4.57 -17.30 -16.67
C GLU A 159 5.64 -16.49 -17.40
N GLY A 160 5.90 -15.26 -16.92
CA GLY A 160 6.90 -14.36 -17.48
C GLY A 160 6.27 -13.11 -18.10
N GLY A 161 6.70 -12.74 -19.30
CA GLY A 161 6.38 -11.48 -19.95
C GLY A 161 7.33 -10.35 -19.60
N GLY A 162 7.37 -9.35 -20.49
CA GLY A 162 8.20 -8.16 -20.38
C GLY A 162 7.51 -7.05 -19.59
N PRO A 163 8.27 -6.14 -18.94
CA PRO A 163 7.72 -4.99 -18.22
C PRO A 163 6.71 -4.16 -19.01
N TRP A 164 6.88 -4.06 -20.33
CA TRP A 164 5.99 -3.28 -21.19
C TRP A 164 4.55 -3.82 -21.22
N GLU A 165 4.36 -5.14 -21.29
CA GLU A 165 3.03 -5.77 -21.34
C GLU A 165 2.25 -5.49 -20.05
N TYR A 166 2.92 -5.65 -18.91
CA TYR A 166 2.36 -5.35 -17.59
C TYR A 166 2.05 -3.86 -17.44
N ALA A 167 2.95 -2.98 -17.91
CA ALA A 167 2.72 -1.54 -17.88
C ALA A 167 1.51 -1.14 -18.74
N ALA A 168 1.37 -1.70 -19.94
CA ALA A 168 0.26 -1.42 -20.84
C ALA A 168 -1.10 -1.84 -20.24
N ILE A 169 -1.15 -2.98 -19.55
CA ILE A 169 -2.34 -3.42 -18.81
C ILE A 169 -2.59 -2.51 -17.61
N TYR A 170 -1.58 -2.29 -16.76
CA TYR A 170 -1.71 -1.53 -15.52
C TYR A 170 -2.16 -0.08 -15.77
N GLN A 171 -1.73 0.54 -16.88
CA GLN A 171 -2.11 1.90 -17.23
C GLN A 171 -3.61 2.12 -17.41
N ARG A 172 -4.37 1.04 -17.69
CA ARG A 172 -5.83 1.05 -17.86
C ARG A 172 -6.59 1.10 -16.54
N GLU A 173 -5.93 0.80 -15.42
CA GLU A 173 -6.56 0.83 -14.10
C GLU A 173 -6.89 2.27 -13.68
N CYS A 174 -8.12 2.48 -13.21
CA CYS A 174 -8.63 3.81 -12.82
C CYS A 174 -8.14 4.25 -11.44
N VAL A 175 -7.74 3.30 -10.59
CA VAL A 175 -7.17 3.54 -9.26
C VAL A 175 -5.84 2.81 -9.19
N ARG A 176 -4.73 3.54 -9.34
CA ARG A 176 -3.40 2.95 -9.52
C ARG A 176 -2.28 3.91 -9.16
N TYR A 177 -1.06 3.40 -9.04
CA TYR A 177 0.12 4.27 -9.08
C TYR A 177 0.44 4.71 -10.51
N VAL A 178 1.02 5.90 -10.66
CA VAL A 178 1.72 6.30 -11.88
C VAL A 178 3.11 5.67 -11.79
N ARG A 179 3.28 4.53 -12.45
CA ARG A 179 4.50 3.72 -12.38
C ARG A 179 5.37 3.93 -13.61
N PRO A 180 6.57 4.55 -13.49
CA PRO A 180 7.56 4.55 -14.55
C PRO A 180 7.98 3.13 -14.93
N LEU A 181 8.26 2.90 -16.23
CA LEU A 181 8.69 1.58 -16.73
C LEU A 181 9.94 1.08 -16.00
N ARG A 182 10.93 1.95 -15.78
CA ARG A 182 12.15 1.65 -15.01
C ARG A 182 11.89 1.17 -13.58
N HIS A 183 10.81 1.61 -12.95
CA HIS A 183 10.46 1.11 -11.61
C HIS A 183 9.95 -0.33 -11.72
N LEU A 184 9.16 -0.64 -12.75
CA LEU A 184 8.65 -1.99 -12.98
C LEU A 184 9.77 -2.96 -13.37
N GLU A 185 10.71 -2.55 -14.21
CA GLU A 185 11.94 -3.29 -14.54
C GLU A 185 12.70 -3.66 -13.27
N LYS A 186 13.02 -2.64 -12.45
CA LYS A 186 13.75 -2.82 -11.19
C LYS A 186 13.01 -3.68 -10.17
N LEU A 187 11.68 -3.62 -10.15
CA LEU A 187 10.86 -4.53 -9.35
C LEU A 187 10.92 -5.96 -9.91
N PHE A 188 10.84 -6.17 -11.22
CA PHE A 188 10.92 -7.53 -11.77
C PHE A 188 12.26 -8.23 -11.49
N GLU A 189 13.33 -7.47 -11.34
CA GLU A 189 14.65 -7.94 -10.94
C GLU A 189 14.82 -8.09 -9.42
N SER A 190 13.92 -7.50 -8.61
CA SER A 190 14.01 -7.50 -7.15
C SER A 190 13.63 -8.85 -6.55
N ARG A 191 14.17 -9.13 -5.36
CA ARG A 191 13.71 -10.27 -4.56
C ARG A 191 12.35 -9.97 -3.96
N ALA A 192 11.42 -10.92 -4.05
CA ALA A 192 10.17 -10.85 -3.31
C ALA A 192 10.38 -11.25 -1.84
N TRP A 193 9.68 -10.57 -0.94
CA TRP A 193 9.72 -10.88 0.48
C TRP A 193 8.36 -10.79 1.14
N TYR A 194 8.06 -11.77 1.99
CA TYR A 194 6.86 -11.74 2.80
C TYR A 194 7.12 -12.31 4.22
N VAL A 195 6.86 -11.48 5.24
CA VAL A 195 6.80 -11.87 6.67
C VAL A 195 7.99 -12.72 7.13
N GLY A 196 9.22 -12.33 6.76
CA GLY A 196 10.41 -12.98 7.30
C GLY A 196 10.90 -14.20 6.52
N LYS A 197 10.31 -14.50 5.36
CA LYS A 197 10.72 -15.62 4.51
C LYS A 197 11.05 -15.15 3.09
N PRO A 198 12.15 -15.67 2.50
CA PRO A 198 12.35 -15.58 1.06
C PRO A 198 11.10 -16.05 0.32
N THR A 199 10.74 -15.35 -0.74
CA THR A 199 9.48 -15.56 -1.46
C THR A 199 9.77 -15.59 -2.95
N ARG A 200 9.21 -16.57 -3.65
CA ARG A 200 9.22 -16.62 -5.11
C ARG A 200 8.14 -15.67 -5.64
N ARG A 201 8.53 -14.78 -6.55
CA ARG A 201 7.59 -13.96 -7.34
C ARG A 201 7.26 -14.68 -8.63
N ILE A 202 5.99 -15.02 -8.80
CA ILE A 202 5.44 -15.59 -10.02
C ILE A 202 4.70 -14.46 -10.73
N ARG A 203 5.08 -14.21 -11.98
CA ARG A 203 4.50 -13.17 -12.83
C ARG A 203 3.71 -13.87 -13.93
N LEU A 204 2.40 -13.65 -13.98
CA LEU A 204 1.49 -14.35 -14.87
C LEU A 204 0.80 -13.35 -15.79
N LEU A 205 1.04 -13.44 -17.09
CA LEU A 205 0.22 -12.80 -18.10
C LEU A 205 -1.01 -13.65 -18.37
N VAL A 206 -2.16 -12.99 -18.48
CA VAL A 206 -3.45 -13.60 -18.77
C VAL A 206 -3.87 -13.18 -20.18
N LEU A 207 -4.02 -14.16 -21.05
CA LEU A 207 -4.35 -13.97 -22.46
C LEU A 207 -5.77 -14.47 -22.73
N GLU A 208 -6.46 -13.75 -23.61
CA GLU A 208 -7.74 -14.17 -24.17
C GLU A 208 -7.68 -13.98 -25.68
N ALA A 209 -8.01 -15.02 -26.45
CA ALA A 209 -7.84 -15.04 -27.91
C ALA A 209 -6.41 -14.66 -28.38
N GLY A 210 -5.38 -15.00 -27.60
CA GLY A 210 -3.97 -14.69 -27.90
C GLY A 210 -3.52 -13.28 -27.53
N GLU A 211 -4.41 -12.44 -27.00
CA GLU A 211 -4.09 -11.05 -26.62
C GLU A 211 -3.93 -10.90 -25.11
N PRO A 212 -2.93 -10.14 -24.60
CA PRO A 212 -2.75 -9.90 -23.18
C PRO A 212 -3.84 -8.98 -22.63
N VAL A 213 -4.78 -9.57 -21.88
CA VAL A 213 -5.94 -8.87 -21.31
C VAL A 213 -5.81 -8.58 -19.82
N GLY A 214 -4.90 -9.25 -19.12
CA GLY A 214 -4.66 -9.03 -17.69
C GLY A 214 -3.37 -9.65 -17.18
N TYR A 215 -3.07 -9.45 -15.90
CA TYR A 215 -1.98 -10.14 -15.23
C TYR A 215 -2.26 -10.40 -13.75
N LEU A 216 -1.57 -11.39 -13.20
CA LEU A 216 -1.49 -11.69 -11.77
C LEU A 216 -0.02 -11.70 -11.34
N ILE A 217 0.28 -11.10 -10.19
CA ILE A 217 1.57 -11.28 -9.52
C ILE A 217 1.34 -12.01 -8.22
N VAL A 218 1.90 -13.21 -8.12
CA VAL A 218 1.72 -14.11 -7.00
C VAL A 218 3.03 -14.27 -6.26
N HIS A 219 2.98 -14.10 -4.94
CA HIS A 219 4.09 -14.31 -4.03
C HIS A 219 3.89 -15.62 -3.30
N VAL A 220 4.85 -16.54 -3.42
CA VAL A 220 4.82 -17.85 -2.78
C VAL A 220 6.02 -17.96 -1.85
N PRO A 221 5.84 -18.05 -0.52
CA PRO A 221 6.95 -18.26 0.40
C PRO A 221 7.74 -19.52 -0.01
N GLU A 222 9.07 -19.49 0.08
CA GLU A 222 9.88 -20.67 -0.24
C GLU A 222 9.47 -21.89 0.60
N GLY A 223 9.28 -23.04 -0.07
CA GLY A 223 8.75 -24.26 0.54
C GLY A 223 7.27 -24.21 0.93
N GLY A 224 6.57 -23.12 0.62
CA GLY A 224 5.14 -22.95 0.86
C GLY A 224 4.28 -23.43 -0.31
N VAL A 225 3.05 -23.83 0.01
CA VAL A 225 2.03 -24.28 -0.95
C VAL A 225 0.90 -23.27 -1.16
N ALA A 226 0.86 -22.19 -0.36
CA ALA A 226 -0.13 -21.13 -0.48
C ALA A 226 0.50 -19.85 -1.07
N GLY A 227 -0.07 -19.37 -2.17
CA GLY A 227 0.34 -18.11 -2.80
C GLY A 227 -0.48 -16.92 -2.32
N ARG A 228 0.07 -15.72 -2.44
CA ARG A 228 -0.62 -14.44 -2.25
C ARG A 228 -0.62 -13.65 -3.54
N VAL A 229 -1.79 -13.30 -4.05
CA VAL A 229 -1.89 -12.33 -5.14
C VAL A 229 -1.58 -10.95 -4.56
N VAL A 230 -0.42 -10.38 -4.91
CA VAL A 230 0.02 -9.07 -4.41
C VAL A 230 -0.41 -7.93 -5.31
N GLU A 231 -0.61 -8.21 -6.59
CA GLU A 231 -1.10 -7.25 -7.58
C GLU A 231 -1.83 -8.00 -8.70
N TYR A 232 -2.89 -7.39 -9.21
CA TYR A 232 -3.59 -7.81 -10.42
C TYR A 232 -4.04 -6.57 -11.18
N ALA A 233 -4.20 -6.69 -12.50
CA ALA A 233 -4.79 -5.66 -13.34
C ALA A 233 -5.34 -6.26 -14.65
N GLY A 234 -6.26 -5.55 -15.30
CA GLY A 234 -6.86 -5.96 -16.58
C GLY A 234 -8.23 -6.63 -16.43
N CYS A 235 -8.62 -7.46 -17.42
CA CYS A 235 -9.98 -8.00 -17.51
C CYS A 235 -10.34 -8.91 -16.32
N ARG A 236 -11.30 -8.48 -15.48
CA ARG A 236 -11.67 -9.17 -14.22
C ARG A 236 -12.19 -10.58 -14.47
N GLU A 237 -12.95 -10.79 -15.55
CA GLU A 237 -13.42 -12.12 -15.96
C GLU A 237 -12.30 -13.08 -16.32
N ALA A 238 -11.31 -12.59 -17.08
CA ALA A 238 -10.15 -13.40 -17.42
C ALA A 238 -9.30 -13.68 -16.18
N LEU A 239 -9.12 -12.69 -15.30
CA LEU A 239 -8.38 -12.84 -14.05
C LEU A 239 -9.00 -13.88 -13.12
N VAL A 240 -10.32 -13.87 -12.91
CA VAL A 240 -10.98 -14.86 -12.05
C VAL A 240 -10.76 -16.28 -12.57
N ARG A 241 -10.94 -16.52 -13.88
CA ARG A 241 -10.64 -17.82 -14.51
C ARG A 241 -9.16 -18.19 -14.40
N ALA A 242 -8.26 -17.21 -14.54
CA ALA A 242 -6.82 -17.41 -14.41
C ALA A 242 -6.37 -17.82 -13.00
N LEU A 243 -7.15 -17.56 -11.94
CA LEU A 243 -6.82 -18.01 -10.57
C LEU A 243 -6.70 -19.53 -10.50
N ARG A 244 -7.58 -20.26 -11.19
CA ARG A 244 -7.49 -21.73 -11.27
C ARG A 244 -6.22 -22.16 -12.01
N ALA A 245 -5.98 -21.59 -13.18
CA ALA A 245 -4.80 -21.91 -14.00
C ALA A 245 -3.49 -21.62 -13.24
N ALA A 246 -3.42 -20.53 -12.47
CA ALA A 246 -2.27 -20.20 -11.63
C ALA A 246 -2.01 -21.26 -10.54
N VAL A 247 -3.08 -21.76 -9.90
CA VAL A 247 -2.97 -22.81 -8.87
C VAL A 247 -2.53 -24.15 -9.48
N GLU A 248 -3.06 -24.51 -10.64
CA GLU A 248 -2.70 -25.75 -11.34
C GLU A 248 -1.25 -25.70 -11.85
N ALA A 249 -0.85 -24.64 -12.55
CA ALA A 249 0.47 -24.49 -13.17
C ALA A 249 1.63 -24.50 -12.15
N HIS A 250 1.38 -24.02 -10.93
CA HIS A 250 2.40 -23.91 -9.88
C HIS A 250 2.21 -24.88 -8.72
N GLY A 251 1.28 -25.84 -8.82
CA GLY A 251 1.09 -26.85 -7.78
C GLY A 251 0.66 -26.26 -6.43
N LEU A 252 -0.04 -25.12 -6.41
CA LEU A 252 -0.45 -24.45 -5.17
C LEU A 252 -1.66 -25.16 -4.54
N GLU A 253 -1.83 -25.05 -3.23
CA GLU A 253 -3.01 -25.51 -2.51
C GLU A 253 -4.05 -24.40 -2.33
N ALA A 254 -3.61 -23.14 -2.29
CA ALA A 254 -4.49 -21.99 -2.15
C ALA A 254 -3.88 -20.69 -2.68
N LEU A 255 -4.75 -19.72 -3.00
CA LEU A 255 -4.40 -18.33 -3.22
C LEU A 255 -5.10 -17.44 -2.20
N LYS A 256 -4.34 -16.52 -1.59
CA LYS A 256 -4.86 -15.40 -0.82
C LYS A 256 -5.00 -14.19 -1.74
N LEU A 257 -6.20 -13.67 -1.85
CA LEU A 257 -6.52 -12.52 -2.67
C LEU A 257 -7.11 -11.42 -1.78
N LYS A 258 -6.61 -10.19 -1.97
CA LYS A 258 -7.17 -8.99 -1.35
C LYS A 258 -7.84 -8.16 -2.43
N VAL A 259 -9.15 -7.96 -2.33
CA VAL A 259 -9.96 -7.19 -3.28
C VAL A 259 -10.37 -5.88 -2.62
N PRO A 260 -9.97 -4.71 -3.15
CA PRO A 260 -10.47 -3.43 -2.65
C PRO A 260 -12.00 -3.36 -2.71
N ALA A 261 -12.65 -2.77 -1.71
CA ALA A 261 -14.11 -2.71 -1.65
C ALA A 261 -14.72 -1.89 -2.80
N TRP A 262 -13.92 -0.98 -3.39
CA TRP A 262 -14.30 -0.18 -4.55
C TRP A 262 -14.15 -0.93 -5.88
N ASP A 263 -13.46 -2.08 -5.94
CA ASP A 263 -13.34 -2.88 -7.17
C ASP A 263 -14.58 -3.76 -7.36
N VAL A 264 -15.70 -3.10 -7.65
CA VAL A 264 -17.01 -3.73 -7.83
C VAL A 264 -16.98 -4.75 -8.97
N ASP A 265 -16.16 -4.52 -10.00
CA ASP A 265 -16.01 -5.43 -11.14
C ASP A 265 -15.38 -6.76 -10.72
N MET A 266 -14.30 -6.72 -9.93
CA MET A 266 -13.68 -7.95 -9.40
C MET A 266 -14.62 -8.67 -8.44
N ILE A 267 -15.31 -7.93 -7.56
CA ILE A 267 -16.30 -8.51 -6.63
C ILE A 267 -17.44 -9.19 -7.40
N SER A 268 -17.95 -8.54 -8.45
CA SER A 268 -19.00 -9.07 -9.33
C SER A 268 -18.53 -10.31 -10.09
N ALA A 269 -17.33 -10.27 -10.66
CA ALA A 269 -16.73 -11.40 -11.36
C ALA A 269 -16.60 -12.63 -10.44
N LEU A 270 -16.01 -12.46 -9.25
CA LEU A 270 -15.89 -13.54 -8.26
C LEU A 270 -17.26 -14.17 -7.92
N ARG A 271 -18.27 -13.34 -7.63
CA ARG A 271 -19.63 -13.81 -7.30
C ARG A 271 -20.29 -14.55 -8.46
N ARG A 272 -20.15 -14.08 -9.70
CA ARG A 272 -20.72 -14.74 -10.89
C ARG A 272 -20.12 -16.13 -11.13
N HIS A 273 -18.87 -16.33 -10.71
CA HIS A 273 -18.21 -17.63 -10.73
C HIS A 273 -18.42 -18.45 -9.44
N GLY A 274 -19.39 -18.07 -8.59
CA GLY A 274 -19.74 -18.81 -7.37
C GLY A 274 -18.71 -18.69 -6.23
N LEU A 275 -17.77 -17.75 -6.32
CA LEU A 275 -16.78 -17.52 -5.26
C LEU A 275 -17.34 -16.52 -4.26
N GLU A 276 -17.80 -17.03 -3.12
CA GLU A 276 -18.32 -16.21 -2.02
C GLU A 276 -17.22 -15.40 -1.34
N LEU A 277 -17.46 -14.10 -1.18
CA LEU A 277 -16.67 -13.17 -0.38
C LEU A 277 -17.24 -13.07 1.04
N PRO A 278 -16.42 -12.77 2.06
CA PRO A 278 -16.93 -12.49 3.40
C PRO A 278 -17.94 -11.34 3.42
N HIS A 279 -18.90 -11.38 4.34
CA HIS A 279 -19.87 -10.29 4.58
C HIS A 279 -19.25 -9.05 5.27
N TYR A 280 -17.93 -9.04 5.46
CA TYR A 280 -17.22 -7.97 6.14
C TYR A 280 -15.92 -7.67 5.40
N THR A 281 -15.49 -6.42 5.51
CA THR A 281 -14.21 -5.92 5.00
C THR A 281 -13.14 -5.95 6.09
N THR A 282 -11.89 -6.01 5.65
CA THR A 282 -10.69 -5.83 6.47
C THR A 282 -9.83 -4.68 5.90
N PRO A 283 -8.86 -4.13 6.65
CA PRO A 283 -8.07 -2.99 6.18
C PRO A 283 -7.43 -3.25 4.82
N LEU A 284 -7.54 -2.30 3.89
CA LEU A 284 -6.90 -2.41 2.57
C LEU A 284 -5.40 -2.15 2.64
N ALA A 285 -5.01 -1.19 3.49
CA ALA A 285 -3.63 -0.91 3.90
C ALA A 285 -3.53 -1.05 5.43
N ASP A 286 -2.31 -1.04 5.96
CA ASP A 286 -2.12 -1.13 7.42
C ASP A 286 -2.47 0.18 8.11
N THR A 287 -1.73 1.26 7.79
CA THR A 287 -2.08 2.61 8.28
C THR A 287 -1.86 3.68 7.22
N VAL A 288 -2.69 4.72 7.26
CA VAL A 288 -2.68 5.86 6.34
C VAL A 288 -2.88 7.18 7.07
N ARG A 289 -2.40 8.28 6.48
CA ARG A 289 -2.63 9.65 6.95
C ARG A 289 -2.69 10.59 5.76
N LEU A 290 -3.57 11.59 5.79
CA LEU A 290 -3.50 12.69 4.82
C LEU A 290 -2.54 13.79 5.29
N LEU A 291 -1.77 14.32 4.34
CA LEU A 291 -0.96 15.54 4.46
C LEU A 291 -1.43 16.53 3.39
N ASN A 292 -1.03 17.81 3.51
CA ASN A 292 -1.39 18.87 2.54
C ASN A 292 -2.87 18.76 2.13
N VAL A 293 -3.76 18.75 3.12
CA VAL A 293 -5.15 18.26 2.98
C VAL A 293 -5.98 19.14 2.06
N GLU A 294 -5.79 20.45 2.11
CA GLU A 294 -6.46 21.41 1.22
C GLU A 294 -6.04 21.16 -0.24
N ASP A 295 -4.73 21.06 -0.52
CA ASP A 295 -4.21 20.70 -1.85
C ASP A 295 -4.71 19.32 -2.31
N ALA A 296 -4.87 18.35 -1.40
CA ALA A 296 -5.44 17.05 -1.74
C ALA A 296 -6.91 17.16 -2.18
N PHE A 297 -7.71 17.99 -1.50
CA PHE A 297 -9.10 18.23 -1.86
C PHE A 297 -9.23 19.04 -3.16
N ASP A 298 -8.34 20.02 -3.39
CA ASP A 298 -8.28 20.77 -4.65
C ASP A 298 -8.00 19.85 -5.83
N LYS A 299 -7.04 18.92 -5.69
CA LYS A 299 -6.73 17.90 -6.69
C LYS A 299 -7.86 16.89 -6.91
N LEU A 300 -8.76 16.71 -5.93
CA LEU A 300 -9.91 15.81 -5.98
C LEU A 300 -11.19 16.49 -6.47
N GLN A 301 -11.19 17.80 -6.75
CA GLN A 301 -12.37 18.51 -7.26
C GLN A 301 -13.01 17.85 -8.48
N PRO A 302 -12.26 17.35 -9.49
CA PRO A 302 -12.87 16.63 -10.62
C PRO A 302 -13.65 15.37 -10.19
N TYR A 303 -13.14 14.63 -9.20
CA TYR A 303 -13.85 13.47 -8.65
C TYR A 303 -15.10 13.91 -7.88
N PHE A 304 -15.03 15.00 -7.10
CA PHE A 304 -16.17 15.49 -6.32
C PHE A 304 -17.31 16.00 -7.21
N SER A 305 -17.00 16.73 -8.29
CA SER A 305 -18.00 17.26 -9.22
C SER A 305 -18.74 16.18 -10.01
N GLU A 306 -18.22 14.96 -10.07
CA GLU A 306 -18.91 13.81 -10.67
C GLU A 306 -19.84 13.10 -9.67
N ARG A 307 -19.83 13.48 -8.39
CA ARG A 307 -20.63 12.86 -7.32
C ARG A 307 -21.76 13.72 -6.81
N VAL A 308 -21.54 15.03 -6.75
CA VAL A 308 -22.46 16.02 -6.19
C VAL A 308 -22.38 17.32 -6.98
N ASP A 309 -23.49 18.04 -7.08
CA ASP A 309 -23.53 19.37 -7.72
C ASP A 309 -23.04 20.46 -6.74
N GLU A 310 -23.01 20.15 -5.45
CA GLU A 310 -22.56 21.04 -4.39
C GLU A 310 -21.03 21.10 -4.26
N GLU A 311 -20.53 22.23 -3.72
CA GLU A 311 -19.12 22.38 -3.42
C GLU A 311 -18.67 21.42 -2.30
N VAL A 312 -17.57 20.71 -2.54
CA VAL A 312 -16.89 19.87 -1.55
C VAL A 312 -15.58 20.51 -1.19
N GLY A 313 -15.36 20.78 0.10
CA GLY A 313 -14.20 21.51 0.56
C GLY A 313 -13.70 21.06 1.93
N VAL A 314 -12.50 21.50 2.26
CA VAL A 314 -11.89 21.30 3.57
C VAL A 314 -11.13 22.54 3.99
N ARG A 315 -11.17 22.85 5.29
CA ARG A 315 -10.24 23.79 5.93
C ARG A 315 -9.51 23.09 7.06
N ALA A 316 -8.19 23.24 7.12
CA ALA A 316 -7.34 22.57 8.09
C ALA A 316 -6.59 23.58 8.98
N GLU A 317 -6.76 23.48 10.30
CA GLU A 317 -6.05 24.30 11.29
C GLU A 317 -5.71 23.44 12.52
N ASP A 318 -4.43 23.36 12.89
CA ASP A 318 -3.95 22.61 14.07
C ASP A 318 -4.48 21.16 14.18
N ASP A 319 -4.44 20.41 13.06
CA ASP A 319 -4.97 19.03 12.96
C ASP A 319 -6.49 18.92 13.27
N VAL A 320 -7.22 20.04 13.22
CA VAL A 320 -8.69 20.11 13.18
C VAL A 320 -9.13 20.38 11.74
N TYR A 321 -10.11 19.62 11.26
CA TYR A 321 -10.56 19.67 9.87
C TYR A 321 -12.04 19.99 9.82
N ARG A 322 -12.40 21.04 9.09
CA ARG A 322 -13.80 21.36 8.75
C ARG A 322 -14.05 20.91 7.33
N VAL A 323 -14.79 19.81 7.16
CA VAL A 323 -15.11 19.26 5.85
C VAL A 323 -16.54 19.63 5.52
N ALA A 324 -16.76 20.17 4.32
CA ALA A 324 -18.07 20.61 3.85
C ALA A 324 -18.49 19.86 2.58
N VAL A 325 -19.79 19.55 2.50
CA VAL A 325 -20.48 19.08 1.29
C VAL A 325 -21.75 19.93 1.16
N GLY A 326 -21.70 20.95 0.31
CA GLY A 326 -22.75 21.96 0.20
C GLY A 326 -22.97 22.71 1.52
N CYS A 327 -24.19 22.70 2.04
CA CYS A 327 -24.53 23.33 3.32
C CYS A 327 -24.21 22.49 4.56
N HIS A 328 -23.78 21.23 4.39
CA HIS A 328 -23.46 20.34 5.49
C HIS A 328 -21.98 20.46 5.85
N GLU A 329 -21.68 20.63 7.14
CA GLU A 329 -20.31 20.68 7.67
C GLU A 329 -20.14 19.62 8.76
N VAL A 330 -18.97 18.97 8.78
CA VAL A 330 -18.51 18.15 9.92
C VAL A 330 -17.14 18.66 10.39
N VAL A 331 -16.95 18.68 11.71
CA VAL A 331 -15.69 19.04 12.35
C VAL A 331 -15.01 17.78 12.87
N LEU A 332 -13.84 17.47 12.33
CA LEU A 332 -13.04 16.31 12.70
C LEU A 332 -11.84 16.76 13.55
N ARG A 333 -11.63 16.12 14.69
CA ARG A 333 -10.66 16.52 15.72
C ARG A 333 -9.39 15.68 15.70
N GLY A 334 -8.95 15.32 14.51
CA GLY A 334 -7.64 14.71 14.32
C GLY A 334 -7.45 14.07 12.96
N PRO A 335 -6.20 13.75 12.59
CA PRO A 335 -5.88 13.18 11.27
C PRO A 335 -6.52 11.81 11.03
N LYS A 336 -6.81 11.05 12.10
CA LYS A 336 -7.43 9.73 12.00
C LYS A 336 -8.90 9.81 11.59
N GLU A 337 -9.64 10.72 12.20
CA GLU A 337 -11.04 10.98 11.85
C GLU A 337 -11.16 11.41 10.39
N LEU A 338 -10.26 12.28 9.93
CA LEU A 338 -10.18 12.66 8.52
C LEU A 338 -9.89 11.45 7.61
N ALA A 339 -8.90 10.63 7.95
CA ALA A 339 -8.57 9.44 7.15
C ALA A 339 -9.73 8.43 7.09
N TRP A 340 -10.49 8.26 8.17
CA TRP A 340 -11.67 7.40 8.21
C TRP A 340 -12.84 7.96 7.39
N LEU A 341 -13.07 9.27 7.41
CA LEU A 341 -14.03 9.89 6.50
C LEU A 341 -13.62 9.67 5.06
N VAL A 342 -12.37 10.01 4.71
CA VAL A 342 -11.91 10.04 3.31
C VAL A 342 -11.78 8.64 2.71
N PHE A 343 -11.12 7.70 3.40
CA PHE A 343 -10.82 6.36 2.85
C PHE A 343 -11.73 5.26 3.37
N GLY A 344 -12.62 5.58 4.30
CA GLY A 344 -13.54 4.62 4.91
C GLY A 344 -12.92 3.78 6.01
N VAL A 345 -13.80 3.12 6.75
CA VAL A 345 -13.49 2.31 7.94
C VAL A 345 -13.69 0.84 7.57
N PRO A 346 -12.71 -0.05 7.78
CA PRO A 346 -12.91 -1.48 7.60
C PRO A 346 -13.81 -2.04 8.71
N ASP A 347 -14.69 -2.99 8.36
CA ASP A 347 -15.64 -3.60 9.31
C ASP A 347 -14.94 -4.37 10.43
N ARG A 348 -13.81 -5.01 10.11
CA ARG A 348 -13.04 -5.80 11.06
C ARG A 348 -11.57 -5.47 11.00
N VAL A 349 -10.97 -5.33 12.18
CA VAL A 349 -9.52 -5.34 12.38
C VAL A 349 -9.16 -6.49 13.34
N PRO A 350 -7.94 -7.06 13.25
CA PRO A 350 -7.45 -8.02 14.22
C PRO A 350 -7.60 -7.51 15.66
N GLU A 351 -7.92 -8.39 16.61
CA GLU A 351 -8.25 -8.03 18.00
C GLU A 351 -7.20 -7.10 18.63
N ALA A 352 -5.92 -7.42 18.43
CA ALA A 352 -4.77 -6.67 18.95
C ALA A 352 -4.72 -5.20 18.48
N PHE A 353 -5.44 -4.86 17.41
CA PHE A 353 -5.45 -3.54 16.79
C PHE A 353 -6.75 -2.77 17.00
N ARG A 354 -7.79 -3.37 17.58
CA ARG A 354 -9.08 -2.69 17.84
C ARG A 354 -8.93 -1.44 18.69
N ARG A 355 -7.98 -1.42 19.64
CA ARG A 355 -7.67 -0.23 20.45
C ARG A 355 -7.26 0.99 19.63
N PHE A 356 -6.73 0.80 18.42
CA PHE A 356 -6.35 1.87 17.51
C PHE A 356 -7.53 2.36 16.66
N MET A 357 -8.71 1.74 16.78
CA MET A 357 -9.95 2.15 16.12
C MET A 357 -10.87 2.97 17.04
N ALA A 358 -10.39 3.40 18.21
CA ALA A 358 -11.17 4.25 19.10
C ALA A 358 -11.44 5.63 18.47
N GLY A 359 -12.68 6.12 18.60
CA GLY A 359 -13.07 7.45 18.12
C GLY A 359 -13.40 7.54 16.64
N VAL A 360 -13.78 6.43 15.99
CA VAL A 360 -14.32 6.48 14.62
C VAL A 360 -15.56 7.39 14.59
N PRO A 361 -15.59 8.43 13.73
CA PRO A 361 -16.71 9.35 13.68
C PRO A 361 -17.91 8.70 12.99
N GLU A 362 -19.12 9.14 13.36
CA GLU A 362 -20.32 8.87 12.58
C GLU A 362 -20.31 9.77 11.35
N ILE A 363 -20.45 9.18 10.16
CA ILE A 363 -20.43 9.91 8.90
C ILE A 363 -21.87 10.35 8.57
N PRO A 364 -22.15 11.66 8.46
CA PRO A 364 -23.49 12.14 8.12
C PRO A 364 -23.94 11.64 6.75
N GLU A 365 -25.24 11.45 6.55
CA GLU A 365 -25.79 10.88 5.31
C GLU A 365 -25.37 11.67 4.06
N ALA A 366 -25.35 13.01 4.14
CA ALA A 366 -24.94 13.89 3.05
C ALA A 366 -23.51 13.64 2.55
N PHE A 367 -22.64 13.04 3.36
CA PHE A 367 -21.24 12.78 3.00
C PHE A 367 -21.08 11.43 2.28
N LYS A 368 -22.07 10.54 2.34
CA LYS A 368 -21.98 9.18 1.77
C LYS A 368 -22.03 9.13 0.24
N SER A 369 -22.51 10.19 -0.42
CA SER A 369 -22.45 10.34 -1.88
C SER A 369 -21.02 10.59 -2.37
N VAL A 370 -20.20 11.24 -1.54
CA VAL A 370 -18.82 11.65 -1.85
C VAL A 370 -17.80 10.64 -1.33
N PHE A 371 -17.98 10.22 -0.07
CA PHE A 371 -17.04 9.41 0.68
C PHE A 371 -17.59 8.00 0.98
N PRO A 372 -16.71 6.98 1.12
CA PRO A 372 -15.26 7.05 0.97
C PRO A 372 -14.81 7.15 -0.50
N ILE A 373 -13.64 7.75 -0.72
CA ILE A 373 -12.92 7.67 -2.00
C ILE A 373 -12.04 6.42 -2.03
N PRO A 374 -11.71 5.88 -3.21
CA PRO A 374 -10.81 4.74 -3.31
C PRO A 374 -9.43 5.01 -2.69
N LEU A 375 -8.97 4.07 -1.86
CA LEU A 375 -7.56 3.99 -1.47
C LEU A 375 -6.84 3.03 -2.42
N VAL A 376 -5.67 3.43 -2.93
CA VAL A 376 -4.80 2.55 -3.72
C VAL A 376 -4.29 1.38 -2.85
N PRO A 377 -4.30 0.13 -3.34
CA PRO A 377 -3.69 -0.98 -2.62
C PRO A 377 -2.17 -0.82 -2.62
N TYR A 378 -1.48 -1.52 -1.73
CA TYR A 378 -0.02 -1.52 -1.68
C TYR A 378 0.63 -1.97 -3.01
N GLY A 379 0.12 -3.05 -3.60
CA GLY A 379 0.63 -3.57 -4.88
C GLY A 379 2.12 -3.88 -4.84
N LEU A 380 2.77 -3.88 -6.02
CA LEU A 380 4.19 -4.19 -6.14
C LEU A 380 5.14 -3.21 -5.42
N TYR A 381 4.72 -1.97 -5.14
CA TYR A 381 5.60 -0.99 -4.51
C TYR A 381 5.97 -1.31 -3.04
N TYR A 382 5.32 -2.30 -2.45
CA TYR A 382 5.55 -2.74 -1.07
C TYR A 382 6.10 -4.16 -0.94
N THR A 383 6.57 -4.78 -2.03
CA THR A 383 6.76 -6.24 -2.10
C THR A 383 8.08 -6.69 -2.71
#